data_AF-A0A3L7YRN1-F1
#
_entry.id   AF-A0A3L7YRN1-F1
#
_cell.length_a   1.000
_cell.length_b   1.000
_cell.length_c   1.000
_cell.angle_alpha   90.00
_cell.angle_beta   90.00
_cell.angle_gamma   90.00
#
_symmetry.space_group_name_H-M   'P 1'
#
loop_
_entity.id
_entity.type
_entity.pdbx_description
1 polymer ?
#
loop_
_entity_poly.entity_id
_entity_poly.type
_entity_poly.pdbx_seq_one_letter_code
_entity_poly.pdbx_strand_id
1 'polypeptide(L)'
;MAGTGGTTGMHKFAVPSPASRRAVEAAIRAVAPVQARTEQSCEYRFDIARGTERVVVKQYSNGTLFLQSASPSGSLMADLVEAI
;
A
#
# COMPACT_ATOMS: atom_id res chain seq x y z
N MET A 1 -19.86 0.00 25.92
CA MET A 1 -19.65 -0.70 24.65
C MET A 1 -18.68 0.16 23.84
N ALA A 2 -17.42 -0.27 23.72
CA ALA A 2 -16.38 0.51 23.06
C ALA A 2 -16.56 0.43 21.54
N GLY A 3 -16.94 1.54 20.91
CA GLY A 3 -16.78 1.71 19.47
C GLY A 3 -15.31 1.94 19.19
N THR A 4 -14.56 0.89 18.89
CA THR A 4 -13.19 1.04 18.39
C THR A 4 -13.30 1.54 16.96
N GLY A 5 -13.36 2.86 16.80
CA GLY A 5 -13.19 3.53 15.52
C GLY A 5 -11.83 3.12 14.97
N GLY A 6 -11.81 2.16 14.05
CA GLY A 6 -10.60 1.72 13.38
C GLY A 6 -9.98 2.93 12.71
N THR A 7 -8.84 3.40 13.22
CA THR A 7 -8.02 4.37 12.51
C THR A 7 -7.46 3.65 11.29
N THR A 8 -8.18 3.75 10.19
CA THR A 8 -7.74 3.38 8.85
C THR A 8 -6.45 4.16 8.57
N GLY A 9 -5.30 3.57 8.89
CA GLY A 9 -4.00 4.18 8.63
C GLY A 9 -3.84 4.43 7.14
N MET A 10 -3.54 5.67 6.74
CA MET A 10 -3.29 6.02 5.35
C MET A 10 -1.99 6.81 5.26
N HIS A 11 -1.06 6.32 4.44
CA HIS A 11 0.19 7.00 4.12
C HIS A 11 0.18 7.40 2.65
N LYS A 12 0.72 8.58 2.37
CA LYS A 12 0.83 9.15 1.03
C LYS A 12 2.28 9.54 0.77
N PHE A 13 2.81 9.09 -0.36
CA PHE A 13 4.17 9.40 -0.81
C PHE A 13 4.14 10.05 -2.20
N ALA A 14 5.12 10.91 -2.46
CA ALA A 14 5.37 11.45 -3.79
C ALA A 14 6.49 10.64 -4.45
N VAL A 15 6.16 9.91 -5.51
CA VAL A 15 7.08 9.08 -6.31
C VAL A 15 7.00 9.54 -7.78
N PRO A 16 7.48 10.75 -8.10
CA PRO A 16 7.28 11.36 -9.41
C PRO A 16 8.05 10.63 -10.53
N SER A 17 9.21 10.06 -10.22
CA SER A 17 10.08 9.38 -11.18
C SER A 17 9.56 7.98 -11.53
N PRO A 18 9.39 7.64 -12.83
CA PRO A 18 9.02 6.28 -13.25
C PRO A 18 10.00 5.20 -12.78
N ALA A 19 11.30 5.51 -12.70
CA ALA A 19 12.31 4.58 -12.20
C ALA A 19 12.11 4.29 -10.71
N SER A 20 11.82 5.31 -9.90
CA SER A 20 11.50 5.17 -8.49
C SER A 20 10.21 4.37 -8.27
N ARG A 21 9.19 4.55 -9.11
CA ARG A 21 7.94 3.77 -9.03
C ARG A 21 8.18 2.28 -9.23
N ARG A 22 9.07 1.90 -10.16
CA ARG A 22 9.47 0.50 -10.38
C ARG A 22 10.27 -0.06 -9.20
N ALA A 23 11.16 0.74 -8.60
CA ALA A 23 11.90 0.34 -7.42
C ALA A 23 10.97 0.07 -6.22
N VAL A 24 10.01 0.99 -6.00
CA VAL A 24 8.97 0.83 -4.97
C VAL A 24 8.10 -0.39 -5.25
N GLU A 25 7.68 -0.63 -6.50
CA GLU A 25 6.92 -1.81 -6.87
C GLU A 25 7.67 -3.10 -6.50
N ALA A 26 8.97 -3.17 -6.81
CA ALA A 26 9.81 -4.32 -6.47
C ALA A 26 9.95 -4.49 -4.95
N ALA A 27 10.14 -3.39 -4.20
CA ALA A 27 10.23 -3.42 -2.75
C ALA A 27 8.93 -3.94 -2.10
N ILE A 28 7.77 -3.45 -2.53
CA ILE A 28 6.46 -3.91 -2.05
C ILE A 28 6.27 -5.42 -2.30
N ARG A 29 6.64 -5.90 -3.49
CA ARG A 29 6.56 -7.32 -3.86
C ARG A 29 7.50 -8.21 -3.04
N ALA A 30 8.61 -7.65 -2.53
CA ALA A 30 9.54 -8.37 -1.67
C ALA A 30 9.05 -8.51 -0.23
N VAL A 31 8.23 -7.57 0.26
CA VAL A 31 7.68 -7.59 1.63
C VAL A 31 6.65 -8.72 1.82
N ALA A 32 5.76 -8.92 0.85
CA ALA A 32 4.70 -9.91 0.94
C ALA A 32 4.13 -10.28 -0.44
N PRO A 33 3.46 -11.44 -0.56
CA PRO A 33 2.67 -11.76 -1.73
C PRO A 33 1.61 -10.70 -1.99
N VAL A 34 1.57 -10.18 -3.22
CA VAL A 34 0.64 -9.13 -3.63
C VAL A 34 -0.41 -9.68 -4.59
N GLN A 35 -1.65 -9.22 -4.48
CA GLN A 35 -2.66 -9.41 -5.52
C GLN A 35 -2.75 -8.16 -6.38
N ALA A 36 -2.33 -8.26 -7.64
CA ALA A 36 -2.44 -7.16 -8.58
C ALA A 36 -3.89 -6.97 -9.05
N ARG A 37 -4.34 -5.72 -9.06
CA ARG A 37 -5.62 -5.27 -9.59
C ARG A 37 -5.39 -4.13 -10.58
N THR A 38 -6.22 -4.08 -11.60
CA THR A 38 -6.25 -3.00 -12.58
C THR A 38 -7.24 -1.91 -12.14
N GLU A 39 -6.82 -0.65 -12.17
CA GLU A 39 -7.65 0.51 -11.83
C GLU A 39 -7.26 1.66 -12.78
N GLN A 40 -8.22 2.33 -13.45
CA GLN A 40 -7.93 3.25 -14.57
C GLN A 40 -6.96 4.39 -14.23
N SER A 41 -6.98 4.89 -13.00
CA SER A 41 -6.16 6.02 -12.56
C SER A 41 -4.81 5.61 -11.97
N CYS A 42 -4.54 4.31 -11.90
CA CYS A 42 -3.38 3.73 -11.24
C CYS A 42 -2.50 2.99 -12.26
N GLU A 43 -1.18 3.17 -12.17
CA GLU A 43 -0.25 2.30 -12.88
C GLU A 43 -0.32 0.87 -12.34
N TYR A 44 -0.46 0.75 -11.02
CA TYR A 44 -0.77 -0.51 -10.37
C TYR A 44 -1.55 -0.29 -9.08
N ARG A 45 -2.36 -1.30 -8.75
CA ARG A 45 -2.96 -1.46 -7.44
C ARG A 45 -2.62 -2.84 -6.92
N PHE A 46 -2.13 -2.91 -5.68
CA PHE A 46 -1.87 -4.14 -4.97
C PHE A 46 -2.74 -4.24 -3.74
N ASP A 47 -3.39 -5.38 -3.59
CA ASP A 47 -4.08 -5.76 -2.36
C ASP A 47 -3.19 -6.80 -1.66
N ILE A 48 -2.68 -6.43 -0.48
CA ILE A 48 -1.71 -7.21 0.30
C ILE A 48 -2.38 -7.65 1.58
N ALA A 49 -2.26 -8.93 1.91
CA ALA A 49 -2.84 -9.49 3.13
C ALA A 49 -1.78 -10.28 3.89
N ARG A 50 -1.70 -10.06 5.21
CA ARG A 50 -0.85 -10.83 6.13
C ARG A 50 -1.67 -11.13 7.39
N GLY A 51 -2.08 -12.39 7.55
CA GLY A 51 -3.00 -12.78 8.63
C GLY A 51 -4.35 -12.04 8.51
N THR A 52 -4.72 -11.29 9.55
CA THR A 52 -5.94 -10.46 9.57
C THR A 52 -5.72 -9.05 9.03
N GLU A 53 -4.47 -8.65 8.79
CA GLU A 53 -4.14 -7.33 8.24
C GLU A 53 -4.29 -7.32 6.72
N ARG A 54 -4.80 -6.21 6.21
CA ARG A 54 -4.89 -5.93 4.78
C ARG A 54 -4.46 -4.51 4.51
N VAL A 55 -3.57 -4.32 3.55
CA VAL A 55 -3.14 -3.01 3.07
C VAL A 55 -3.33 -2.96 1.56
N VAL A 56 -3.96 -1.88 1.10
CA VAL A 56 -4.13 -1.58 -0.31
C VAL A 56 -3.07 -0.55 -0.70
N VAL A 57 -2.25 -0.89 -1.69
CA VAL A 57 -1.25 0.00 -2.26
C VAL A 57 -1.72 0.47 -3.63
N LYS A 58 -1.73 1.77 -3.87
CA LYS A 58 -2.14 2.38 -5.13
C LYS A 58 -1.08 3.33 -5.63
N GLN A 59 -0.45 2.99 -6.75
CA GLN A 59 0.43 3.91 -7.46
C GLN A 59 -0.37 4.59 -8.57
N TYR A 60 -0.63 5.87 -8.41
CA TYR A 60 -1.27 6.70 -9.42
C TYR A 60 -0.28 7.11 -10.51
N SER A 61 -0.75 7.21 -11.75
CA SER A 61 0.06 7.60 -12.91
C SER A 61 0.63 9.02 -12.80
N ASN A 62 0.02 9.86 -11.96
CA ASN A 62 0.49 11.20 -11.60
C ASN A 62 1.70 11.21 -10.63
N GLY A 63 2.18 10.03 -10.21
CA GLY A 63 3.32 9.91 -9.30
C GLY A 63 2.97 9.93 -7.82
N THR A 64 1.69 9.84 -7.47
CA THR A 64 1.28 9.68 -6.06
C THR A 64 1.19 8.21 -5.70
N LEU A 65 1.78 7.81 -4.58
CA LEU A 65 1.61 6.48 -4.00
C LEU A 65 0.77 6.58 -2.72
N PHE A 66 -0.22 5.70 -2.58
CA PHE A 66 -1.01 5.56 -1.35
C PHE A 66 -0.88 4.17 -0.78
N LEU A 67 -0.69 4.09 0.53
CA LEU A 67 -0.82 2.89 1.33
C LEU A 67 -2.01 3.09 2.26
N GLN A 68 -3.03 2.25 2.15
CA GLN A 68 -4.26 2.36 2.92
C GLN A 68 -4.53 1.05 3.66
N SER A 69 -4.63 1.09 4.98
CA SER A 69 -5.08 -0.06 5.75
C SER A 69 -6.55 -0.34 5.47
N ALA A 70 -6.90 -1.57 5.15
CA ALA A 70 -8.28 -2.02 4.96
C ALA A 70 -8.79 -2.87 6.13
N SER A 71 -7.98 -3.05 7.17
CA SER A 71 -8.26 -3.88 8.36
C SER A 71 -7.53 -3.28 9.57
N PRO A 72 -7.82 -3.70 10.82
CA PRO A 72 -7.10 -3.18 11.99
C PRO A 72 -5.58 -3.29 11.83
N SER A 73 -4.89 -2.28 12.37
CA SER A 73 -3.45 -2.07 12.22
C SER A 73 -2.64 -3.17 12.89
N GLY A 74 -1.60 -3.65 12.21
CA GLY A 74 -0.47 -4.38 12.78
C GLY A 74 0.83 -3.99 12.06
N SER A 75 1.75 -4.95 11.85
CA SER A 75 3.10 -4.63 11.36
C SER A 75 3.19 -4.47 9.85
N LEU A 76 2.21 -4.98 9.08
CA LEU A 76 2.29 -4.98 7.62
C LEU A 76 2.37 -3.56 7.05
N MET A 77 1.60 -2.63 7.61
CA MET A 77 1.66 -1.22 7.19
C MET A 77 3.04 -0.62 7.47
N ALA A 78 3.63 -0.88 8.63
CA ALA A 78 4.96 -0.38 8.99
C ALA A 78 6.04 -0.97 8.06
N ASP A 79 6.03 -2.29 7.85
CA ASP A 79 6.95 -2.98 6.94
C ASP A 79 6.90 -2.38 5.52
N LEU A 80 5.69 -2.08 5.02
CA LEU A 80 5.50 -1.48 3.70
C LEU A 80 5.98 -0.03 3.64
N VAL A 81 5.77 0.75 4.71
CA VAL A 81 6.26 2.14 4.80
C VAL A 81 7.79 2.18 4.88
N GLU A 82 8.42 1.25 5.59
CA GLU A 82 9.89 1.16 5.69
C GLU A 82 10.56 0.69 4.38
N ALA A 83 9.81 -0.03 3.53
CA ALA A 83 10.30 -0.50 2.24
C ALA A 83 10.29 0.57 1.12
N ILE A 84 9.67 1.72 1.35
CA ILE A 84 9.49 2.82 0.38
C ILE A 84 10.48 3.95 0.66
#